data_AF-A0A0G3BMX9-F1
#
_entry.id   AF-A0A0G3BMX9-F1
#
_cell.length_a   1.000
_cell.length_b   1.000
_cell.length_c   1.000
_cell.angle_alpha   90.00
_cell.angle_beta   90.00
_cell.angle_gamma   90.00
#
_symmetry.space_group_name_H-M   'P 1'
#
loop_
_entity.id
_entity.type
_entity.pdbx_description
1 polymer ?
#
loop_
_entity_poly.entity_id
_entity_poly.type
_entity_poly.pdbx_seq_one_letter_code
_entity_poly.pdbx_strand_id
1 'polypeptide(L)'
;MTEGGSMHGTPSAAQLAHAVELLRQIQERALNLGFDGVKEALEALERHTASATQFSLNELANKVAREIPEGWWIDIGIEQGYCGVSLYNPDGFGVAEEFAVDGTLEDAVNAALQYAKERA
;
A
#
# COMPACT_ATOMS: atom_id res chain seq x y z
N MET A 1 7.58 -41.01 -10.80
CA MET A 1 7.57 -39.76 -11.59
C MET A 1 7.41 -38.63 -10.59
N THR A 2 8.34 -37.67 -10.67
CA THR A 2 8.64 -36.60 -9.73
C THR A 2 7.63 -35.47 -9.80
N GLU A 3 7.04 -35.07 -8.67
CA GLU A 3 6.65 -33.67 -8.44
C GLU A 3 6.91 -33.30 -6.98
N GLY A 4 8.11 -32.77 -6.74
CA GLY A 4 8.42 -32.01 -5.53
C GLY A 4 7.75 -30.65 -5.64
N GLY A 5 6.61 -30.50 -4.98
CA GLY A 5 5.99 -29.20 -4.78
C GLY A 5 6.77 -28.41 -3.73
N SER A 6 7.70 -27.56 -4.18
CA SER A 6 8.30 -26.54 -3.30
C SER A 6 7.19 -25.65 -2.75
N MET A 7 6.87 -25.87 -1.48
CA MET A 7 5.91 -25.10 -0.69
C MET A 7 6.55 -23.78 -0.22
N HIS A 8 7.10 -23.00 -1.14
CA HIS A 8 7.54 -21.63 -0.87
C HIS A 8 6.41 -20.68 -1.25
N GLY A 9 5.41 -20.58 -0.38
CA GLY A 9 4.44 -19.49 -0.45
C GLY A 9 5.17 -18.17 -0.28
N THR A 10 4.91 -17.21 -1.16
CA THR A 10 5.42 -15.85 -1.05
C THR A 10 5.05 -15.29 0.33
N PRO A 11 5.99 -14.73 1.11
CA PRO A 11 5.68 -14.19 2.42
C PRO A 11 4.62 -13.09 2.32
N SER A 12 3.65 -13.09 3.23
CA SER A 12 2.63 -12.03 3.30
C SER A 12 3.25 -10.69 3.76
N ALA A 13 2.57 -9.58 3.46
CA ALA A 13 3.02 -8.24 3.88
C ALA A 13 3.26 -8.14 5.40
N ALA A 14 2.40 -8.78 6.21
CA ALA A 14 2.57 -8.85 7.66
C ALA A 14 3.81 -9.66 8.09
N GLN A 15 4.12 -10.75 7.38
CA GLN A 15 5.32 -11.54 7.65
C GLN A 15 6.59 -10.77 7.28
N LEU A 16 6.55 -9.99 6.20
CA LEU A 16 7.66 -9.13 5.77
C LEU A 16 7.86 -7.96 6.74
N ALA A 17 6.79 -7.29 7.19
CA ALA A 17 6.87 -6.20 8.17
C ALA A 17 7.46 -6.69 9.51
N HIS A 18 7.04 -7.87 9.98
CA HIS A 18 7.60 -8.48 11.18
C HIS A 18 9.09 -8.85 11.01
N ALA A 19 9.48 -9.35 9.83
CA ALA A 19 10.88 -9.64 9.53
C ALA A 19 11.77 -8.39 9.52
N VAL A 20 11.27 -7.25 9.01
CA VAL A 20 11.96 -5.96 9.06
C VAL A 20 12.20 -5.51 10.49
N GLU A 21 11.18 -5.57 11.35
CA GLU A 21 11.33 -5.14 12.74
C GLU A 21 12.32 -6.03 13.51
N LEU A 22 12.31 -7.34 13.27
CA LEU A 22 13.31 -8.25 13.84
C LEU A 22 14.72 -7.92 13.36
N LEU A 23 14.92 -7.65 12.07
CA LEU A 23 16.22 -7.27 11.54
C LEU A 23 16.69 -5.93 12.12
N ARG A 24 15.80 -4.94 12.27
CA ARG A 24 16.11 -3.64 12.89
C ARG A 24 16.64 -3.81 14.31
N GLN A 25 16.01 -4.67 15.11
CA GLN A 25 16.48 -5.00 16.47
C GLN A 25 17.83 -5.74 16.46
N ILE A 26 18.06 -6.61 15.47
CA ILE A 26 19.35 -7.27 15.28
C ILE A 26 20.43 -6.26 14.86
N GLN A 27 20.11 -5.28 14.02
CA GLN A 27 21.03 -4.23 13.60
C GLN A 27 21.44 -3.32 14.75
N GLU A 28 20.50 -2.88 15.59
CA GLU A 28 20.81 -2.11 16.80
C GLU A 28 21.80 -2.87 17.69
N ARG A 29 21.67 -4.20 17.78
CA ARG A 29 22.62 -5.06 18.51
C ARG A 29 23.93 -5.30 17.78
N ALA A 30 23.90 -5.43 16.45
CA ALA A 30 25.07 -5.69 15.60
C ALA A 30 25.97 -4.46 15.41
N LEU A 31 25.39 -3.25 15.39
CA LEU A 31 26.13 -1.98 15.40
C LEU A 31 26.94 -1.82 16.69
N ASN A 32 26.41 -2.28 17.83
CA ASN A 32 27.14 -2.34 19.09
C ASN A 32 28.28 -3.38 19.09
N LEU A 33 28.34 -4.26 18.08
CA LEU A 33 29.32 -5.34 17.94
C LEU A 33 30.23 -5.19 16.69
N GLY A 34 30.06 -4.15 15.88
CA GLY A 34 30.91 -3.85 14.72
C GLY A 34 30.65 -4.69 13.46
N PHE A 35 29.46 -5.24 13.27
CA PHE A 35 29.10 -6.00 12.06
C PHE A 35 28.36 -5.15 11.02
N ASP A 36 29.05 -4.74 9.95
CA ASP A 36 28.49 -3.86 8.90
C ASP A 36 27.50 -4.55 7.94
N GLY A 37 27.56 -5.89 7.79
CA GLY A 37 26.71 -6.64 6.84
C GLY A 37 25.22 -6.63 7.16
N VAL A 38 24.82 -6.22 8.38
CA VAL A 38 23.40 -6.16 8.78
C VAL A 38 22.68 -4.95 8.17
N LYS A 39 23.42 -3.88 7.85
CA LYS A 39 22.85 -2.67 7.24
C LYS A 39 22.34 -2.94 5.82
N GLU A 40 23.14 -3.62 4.99
CA GLU A 40 22.76 -3.95 3.60
C GLU A 40 21.57 -4.92 3.55
N ALA A 41 21.52 -5.87 4.50
CA ALA A 41 20.39 -6.79 4.64
C ALA A 41 19.10 -6.07 5.05
N LEU A 42 19.18 -5.06 5.92
CA LEU A 42 18.03 -4.21 6.25
C LEU A 42 17.57 -3.39 5.05
N GLU A 43 18.47 -2.68 4.39
CA GLU A 43 18.12 -1.83 3.25
C GLU A 43 17.52 -2.65 2.09
N ALA A 44 17.98 -3.88 1.89
CA ALA A 44 17.38 -4.81 0.94
C ALA A 44 15.98 -5.26 1.37
N LEU A 45 15.81 -5.58 2.66
CA LEU A 45 14.51 -6.03 3.17
C LEU A 45 13.49 -4.89 3.23
N GLU A 46 13.88 -3.69 3.64
CA GLU A 46 13.06 -2.47 3.65
C GLU A 46 12.52 -2.15 2.25
N ARG A 47 13.36 -2.23 1.22
CA ARG A 47 12.93 -2.09 -0.19
C ARG A 47 11.94 -3.17 -0.60
N HIS A 48 12.14 -4.41 -0.17
CA HIS A 48 11.22 -5.51 -0.44
C HIS A 48 9.88 -5.36 0.31
N THR A 49 9.89 -4.89 1.56
CA THR A 49 8.65 -4.57 2.30
C THR A 49 7.93 -3.38 1.74
N ALA A 50 8.62 -2.30 1.35
CA ALA A 50 7.97 -1.12 0.77
C ALA A 50 7.18 -1.49 -0.49
N SER A 51 7.70 -2.43 -1.28
CA SER A 51 6.99 -3.03 -2.42
C SER A 51 5.84 -3.95 -2.03
N ALA A 52 5.83 -4.50 -0.81
CA ALA A 52 4.82 -5.44 -0.32
C ALA A 52 3.75 -4.79 0.58
N THR A 53 4.00 -3.57 1.08
CA THR A 53 3.08 -2.80 1.92
C THR A 53 2.26 -1.80 1.13
N GLN A 54 2.56 -1.56 -0.14
CA GLN A 54 1.66 -0.84 -1.04
C GLN A 54 0.58 -1.81 -1.54
N PHE A 55 -0.69 -1.43 -1.39
CA PHE A 55 -1.76 -2.09 -2.11
C PHE A 55 -1.43 -2.10 -3.60
N SER A 56 -1.48 -3.28 -4.21
CA SER A 56 -1.56 -3.34 -5.66
C SER A 56 -2.82 -2.61 -6.12
N LEU A 57 -2.80 -2.04 -7.34
CA LEU A 57 -3.99 -1.40 -7.92
C LEU A 57 -5.22 -2.32 -7.89
N ASN A 58 -5.01 -3.65 -8.01
CA ASN A 58 -6.07 -4.64 -7.90
C ASN A 58 -6.66 -4.73 -6.49
N GLU A 59 -5.83 -4.75 -5.45
CA GLU A 59 -6.32 -4.78 -4.07
C GLU A 59 -7.05 -3.48 -3.72
N LEU A 60 -6.54 -2.34 -4.20
CA LEU A 60 -7.16 -1.03 -4.01
C LEU A 60 -8.52 -0.96 -4.71
N ALA A 61 -8.61 -1.43 -5.96
CA ALA A 61 -9.86 -1.52 -6.70
C ALA A 61 -10.88 -2.45 -6.01
N ASN A 62 -10.44 -3.62 -5.53
CA ASN A 62 -11.30 -4.53 -4.78
C ASN A 62 -11.79 -3.94 -3.46
N LYS A 63 -10.98 -3.12 -2.79
CA LYS A 63 -11.38 -2.39 -1.58
C LYS A 63 -12.47 -1.37 -1.93
N VAL A 64 -12.23 -0.51 -2.93
CA VAL A 64 -13.21 0.48 -3.40
C VAL A 64 -14.54 -0.19 -3.76
N ALA A 65 -14.51 -1.26 -4.55
CA ALA A 65 -15.71 -1.98 -4.96
C ALA A 65 -16.56 -2.54 -3.80
N ARG A 66 -15.94 -2.81 -2.65
CA ARG A 66 -16.65 -3.29 -1.45
C ARG A 66 -17.19 -2.18 -0.56
N GLU A 67 -16.55 -1.01 -0.59
CA GLU A 67 -16.73 0.03 0.42
C GLU A 67 -17.37 1.31 -0.10
N ILE A 68 -17.35 1.54 -1.41
CA ILE A 68 -17.93 2.74 -2.00
C ILE A 68 -19.47 2.65 -1.96
N PRO A 69 -20.19 3.73 -1.57
CA PRO A 69 -21.65 3.72 -1.55
C PRO A 69 -22.26 3.59 -2.96
N GLU A 70 -23.52 3.15 -3.02
CA GLU A 70 -24.23 2.94 -4.29
C GLU A 70 -24.31 4.24 -5.11
N GLY A 71 -23.98 4.15 -6.40
CA GLY A 71 -24.01 5.27 -7.34
C GLY A 71 -22.80 6.21 -7.24
N TRP A 72 -21.92 6.04 -6.26
CA TRP A 72 -20.65 6.78 -6.20
C TRP A 72 -19.56 6.07 -7.00
N TRP A 73 -18.62 6.82 -7.57
CA TRP A 73 -17.43 6.25 -8.23
C TRP A 73 -16.19 7.13 -8.05
N ILE A 74 -15.03 6.52 -8.29
CA ILE A 74 -13.71 7.14 -8.16
C ILE A 74 -12.97 7.04 -9.49
N ASP A 75 -12.32 8.12 -9.89
CA ASP A 75 -11.31 8.13 -10.96
C ASP A 75 -9.91 8.34 -10.37
N ILE A 76 -8.92 7.64 -10.93
CA ILE A 76 -7.51 7.81 -10.59
C ILE A 76 -6.80 8.51 -11.75
N GLY A 77 -6.35 9.73 -11.52
CA GLY A 77 -5.59 10.54 -12.48
C GLY A 77 -4.09 10.36 -12.29
N ILE A 78 -3.37 10.15 -13.39
CA ILE A 78 -1.89 10.11 -13.40
C ILE A 78 -1.42 10.98 -14.57
N GLU A 79 -0.65 12.03 -14.26
CA GLU A 79 0.00 12.93 -15.21
C GLU A 79 1.44 13.18 -14.77
N GLN A 80 2.31 13.76 -15.60
CA GLN A 80 3.74 13.93 -15.32
C GLN A 80 4.04 14.49 -13.91
N GLY A 81 4.44 13.60 -12.98
CA GLY A 81 4.75 13.97 -11.60
C GLY A 81 3.52 14.18 -10.70
N TYR A 82 2.33 13.90 -11.20
CA TYR A 82 1.05 14.01 -10.49
C TYR A 82 0.33 12.67 -10.44
N CYS A 83 -0.17 12.32 -9.26
CA CYS A 83 -1.13 11.25 -9.07
C CYS A 83 -2.21 11.75 -8.12
N GLY A 84 -3.48 11.53 -8.45
CA GLY A 84 -4.61 12.05 -7.70
C GLY A 84 -5.86 11.20 -7.85
N VAL A 85 -6.81 11.43 -6.95
CA VAL A 85 -8.08 10.72 -6.89
C VAL A 85 -9.23 11.72 -6.95
N SER A 86 -10.15 11.49 -7.88
CA SER A 86 -11.39 12.28 -8.03
C SER A 86 -12.59 11.43 -7.61
N LEU A 87 -13.48 12.00 -6.79
CA LEU A 87 -14.69 11.33 -6.30
C LEU A 87 -15.94 11.96 -6.92
N TYR A 88 -16.87 11.11 -7.35
CA TYR A 88 -18.11 11.53 -7.98
C TYR A 88 -19.31 10.95 -7.23
N ASN A 89 -20.33 11.78 -7.04
CA ASN A 89 -21.60 11.38 -6.43
C ASN A 89 -22.58 10.81 -7.49
N PRO A 90 -23.69 10.18 -7.06
CA PRO A 90 -24.68 9.59 -7.98
C PRO A 90 -25.31 10.59 -8.96
N ASP A 91 -25.34 11.87 -8.60
CA ASP A 91 -25.87 12.95 -9.43
C ASP A 91 -24.87 13.46 -10.48
N GLY A 92 -23.65 12.88 -10.53
CA GLY A 92 -22.63 13.17 -11.53
C GLY A 92 -21.89 14.49 -11.36
N PHE A 93 -22.12 15.19 -10.24
CA PHE A 93 -21.28 16.34 -9.88
C PHE A 93 -20.07 15.81 -9.12
N GLY A 94 -18.90 15.91 -9.75
CA GLY A 94 -17.63 15.66 -9.07
C GLY A 94 -17.63 16.45 -7.77
N VAL A 95 -17.49 15.74 -6.66
CA VAL A 95 -17.34 16.42 -5.39
C VAL A 95 -16.00 17.11 -5.49
N ALA A 96 -16.02 18.45 -5.50
CA ALA A 96 -14.89 19.30 -5.86
C ALA A 96 -13.78 19.30 -4.79
N GLU A 97 -13.26 18.13 -4.46
CA GLU A 97 -12.03 17.92 -3.73
C GLU A 97 -11.24 16.87 -4.49
N GLU A 98 -10.25 17.36 -5.23
CA GLU A 98 -9.18 16.54 -5.75
C GLU A 98 -8.38 16.07 -4.54
N PHE A 99 -8.44 14.78 -4.23
CA PHE A 99 -7.67 14.19 -3.13
C PHE A 99 -6.23 14.06 -3.64
N ALA A 100 -5.50 15.18 -3.58
CA ALA A 100 -4.10 15.27 -3.94
C ALA A 100 -3.26 14.35 -3.06
N VAL A 101 -2.41 13.55 -3.70
CA VAL A 101 -1.54 12.61 -3.02
C VAL A 101 -0.35 13.36 -2.43
N ASP A 102 -0.50 13.96 -1.26
CA ASP A 102 0.64 14.38 -0.41
C ASP A 102 1.32 13.15 0.28
N GLY A 103 0.70 11.98 0.16
CA GLY A 103 1.13 10.69 0.75
C GLY A 103 1.16 9.55 -0.26
N THR A 104 0.38 8.48 -0.03
CA THR A 104 0.23 7.36 -0.97
C THR A 104 -1.12 7.41 -1.73
N LEU A 105 -1.21 6.72 -2.87
CA LEU A 105 -2.48 6.54 -3.58
C LEU A 105 -3.54 5.87 -2.68
N GLU A 106 -3.11 4.98 -1.78
CA GLU A 106 -3.99 4.37 -0.80
C GLU A 106 -4.60 5.39 0.16
N ASP A 107 -3.81 6.35 0.66
CA ASP A 107 -4.30 7.41 1.53
C ASP A 107 -5.37 8.27 0.84
N ALA A 108 -5.12 8.64 -0.42
CA ALA A 108 -6.07 9.42 -1.22
C ALA A 108 -7.39 8.65 -1.47
N VAL A 109 -7.30 7.35 -1.79
CA VAL A 109 -8.50 6.49 -1.93
C VAL A 109 -9.23 6.33 -0.60
N ASN A 110 -8.53 6.14 0.50
CA ASN A 110 -9.15 6.03 1.83
C ASN A 110 -9.88 7.31 2.22
N ALA A 111 -9.29 8.48 1.95
CA ALA A 111 -9.94 9.77 2.17
C ALA A 111 -11.22 9.92 1.34
N ALA A 112 -11.17 9.57 0.05
CA ALA A 112 -12.33 9.62 -0.84
C ALA A 112 -13.47 8.67 -0.35
N LEU A 113 -13.13 7.45 0.04
CA LEU A 113 -14.11 6.49 0.58
C LEU A 113 -14.76 6.99 1.87
N GLN A 114 -13.96 7.56 2.78
CA GLN A 114 -14.49 8.14 4.02
C GLN A 114 -15.45 9.29 3.72
N TYR A 115 -15.06 10.18 2.82
CA TYR A 115 -15.90 11.31 2.40
C TYR A 115 -17.24 10.86 1.82
N ALA A 116 -17.22 9.86 0.94
CA ALA A 116 -18.43 9.30 0.33
C ALA A 116 -19.37 8.71 1.39
N LYS A 117 -18.83 7.94 2.34
CA LYS A 117 -19.61 7.31 3.42
C LYS A 117 -20.29 8.32 4.35
N GLU A 118 -19.68 9.49 4.55
CA GLU A 118 -20.25 10.56 5.38
C GLU A 118 -21.42 11.30 4.71
N ARG A 119 -21.59 11.14 3.39
CA ARG A 119 -22.57 11.90 2.57
C ARG A 119 -23.53 11.02 1.78
N ALA A 120 -23.41 9.71 1.89
CA ALA A 120 -24.33 8.74 1.31
C ALA A 120 -25.59 8.54 2.18
#